data_AF-A0A6N1YE31-F1
#
_entry.id   AF-A0A6N1YE31-F1
#
_cell.length_a   1.000
_cell.length_b   1.000
_cell.length_c   1.000
_cell.angle_alpha   90.00
_cell.angle_beta   90.00
_cell.angle_gamma   90.00
#
_symmetry.space_group_name_H-M   'P 1'
#
loop_
_entity.id
_entity.type
_entity.pdbx_description
1 polymer ?
#
loop_
_entity_poly.entity_id
_entity_poly.type
_entity_poly.pdbx_seq_one_letter_code
_entity_poly.pdbx_strand_id
1 'polypeptide(L)' 'MGAIGVIELHQVINLQNLQPQFVAAGVWVRPFNKLIYLMPPFIITDKELDQLIMAVVKIVSEM' A
#
# COMPACT_ATOMS: atom_id res chain seq x y z
N MET A 1 -19.74 3.24 -4.19
CA MET A 1 -18.51 2.56 -4.66
C MET A 1 -17.34 3.47 -4.36
N GLY A 2 -16.24 2.94 -3.81
CA GLY A 2 -15.12 3.69 -3.19
C GLY A 2 -14.00 4.09 -4.16
N ALA A 3 -13.04 4.90 -3.69
CA ALA A 3 -11.76 5.08 -4.38
C ALA A 3 -10.94 3.78 -4.27
N ILE A 4 -10.43 3.28 -5.39
CA ILE A 4 -9.67 2.03 -5.46
C ILE A 4 -8.36 2.30 -6.20
N GLY A 5 -7.25 1.88 -5.59
CA GLY A 5 -5.92 1.85 -6.21
C GLY A 5 -5.33 0.45 -6.10
N VAL A 6 -4.72 -0.05 -7.18
CA VAL A 6 -4.10 -1.38 -7.20
C VAL A 6 -2.73 -1.32 -7.86
N ILE A 7 -1.76 -1.97 -7.22
CA ILE A 7 -0.45 -2.26 -7.81
C ILE A 7 -0.31 -3.77 -7.89
N GLU A 8 -0.05 -4.28 -9.10
CA GLU A 8 0.25 -5.70 -9.34
C GLU A 8 1.76 -5.89 -9.48
N LEU A 9 2.31 -6.85 -8.74
CA LEU A 9 3.71 -7.24 -8.81
C LEU A 9 3.87 -8.47 -9.71
N HIS A 10 5.05 -8.61 -10.31
CA HIS A 10 5.38 -9.78 -11.13
C HIS A 10 5.42 -11.09 -10.32
N GLN A 11 5.82 -11.00 -9.04
CA GLN A 11 5.99 -12.12 -8.12
C GLN A 11 5.05 -12.03 -6.91
N VAL A 12 4.83 -13.17 -6.25
CA VAL A 12 3.97 -13.26 -5.06
C VAL A 12 4.64 -12.51 -3.90
N ILE A 13 3.83 -11.75 -3.16
CA ILE A 13 4.29 -10.95 -2.04
C ILE A 13 4.57 -11.84 -0.83
N ASN A 14 5.74 -11.68 -0.23
CA ASN A 14 6.01 -12.21 1.10
C ASN A 14 5.36 -11.30 2.17
N LEU A 15 4.16 -11.68 2.61
CA LEU A 15 3.38 -10.91 3.59
C LEU A 15 4.09 -10.70 4.93
N GLN A 16 4.91 -11.68 5.36
CA GLN A 16 5.64 -11.59 6.63
C GLN A 16 6.70 -10.49 6.61
N ASN A 17 7.28 -10.21 5.44
CA ASN A 17 8.27 -9.15 5.27
C ASN A 17 7.62 -7.80 4.98
N LEU A 18 6.62 -7.75 4.10
CA LEU A 18 6.13 -6.49 3.56
C LEU A 18 5.20 -5.72 4.52
N GLN A 19 4.35 -6.43 5.28
CA GLN A 19 3.40 -5.78 6.17
C GLN A 19 4.06 -4.96 7.30
N PRO A 20 5.11 -5.45 7.99
CA PRO A 20 5.83 -4.65 8.97
C PRO A 20 6.45 -3.37 8.40
N GLN A 21 6.90 -3.39 7.14
CA GLN A 21 7.49 -2.21 6.48
C GLN A 21 6.45 -1.10 6.27
N PHE A 22 5.23 -1.46 5.84
CA PHE A 22 4.13 -0.49 5.73
C PHE A 22 3.80 0.14 7.08
N VAL A 23 3.68 -0.69 8.12
CA VAL A 23 3.39 -0.21 9.48
C VAL A 23 4.50 0.72 9.96
N ALA A 24 5.77 0.40 9.72
CA ALA A 24 6.91 1.26 10.04
C ALA A 24 6.90 2.58 9.25
N ALA A 25 6.36 2.59 8.03
CA ALA A 25 6.15 3.80 7.23
C ALA A 25 4.87 4.59 7.62
N GLY A 26 4.16 4.16 8.67
CA GLY A 26 2.98 4.85 9.19
C GLY A 26 1.71 4.59 8.39
N VAL A 27 1.68 3.57 7.53
CA VAL A 27 0.51 3.22 6.72
C VAL A 27 0.10 1.78 6.95
N TRP A 28 -1.20 1.51 7.00
CA TRP A 28 -1.69 0.14 7.11
C TRP A 28 -2.16 -0.34 5.74
N VAL A 29 -1.44 -1.28 5.15
CA VAL A 29 -1.74 -1.87 3.85
C VAL A 29 -1.74 -3.39 4.02
N ARG A 30 -2.76 -4.04 3.46
CA ARG A 30 -2.89 -5.50 3.48
C ARG A 30 -2.75 -6.04 2.05
N PRO A 31 -1.56 -6.50 1.65
CA PRO A 31 -1.39 -7.13 0.35
C PRO A 31 -2.07 -8.49 0.29
N PHE A 32 -2.33 -8.96 -0.92
CA PHE A 32 -2.92 -10.26 -1.18
C PHE A 32 -2.34 -10.85 -2.47
N ASN A 33 -1.73 -12.04 -2.37
CA ASN A 33 -1.06 -12.71 -3.50
C ASN A 33 -0.02 -11.79 -4.17
N LYS A 34 -0.27 -11.33 -5.40
CA LYS A 34 0.58 -10.39 -6.15
C LYS A 34 0.10 -8.95 -6.09
N LEU A 35 -0.98 -8.68 -5.37
CA LEU A 35 -1.69 -7.42 -5.40
C LEU A 35 -1.48 -6.63 -4.11
N ILE A 36 -1.16 -5.35 -4.27
CA ILE A 36 -1.29 -4.35 -3.22
C ILE A 36 -2.53 -3.54 -3.54
N TYR A 37 -3.53 -3.66 -2.67
CA TYR A 37 -4.84 -3.07 -2.86
C TYR A 37 -5.08 -1.95 -1.84
N LEU A 38 -5.52 -0.80 -2.33
CA LEU A 38 -5.75 0.42 -1.56
C LEU A 38 -7.21 0.85 -1.70
N MET A 39 -7.85 1.09 -0.56
CA MET A 39 -9.17 1.72 -0.48
C MET A 39 -9.15 2.78 0.62
N PRO A 40 -8.57 3.96 0.35
CA PRO A 40 -8.61 5.05 1.31
C PRO A 40 -10.06 5.49 1.56
N PRO A 41 -10.40 5.94 2.78
CA PRO A 41 -11.72 6.48 3.07
C PRO A 41 -11.94 7.79 2.30
N PHE A 42 -13.19 8.13 1.95
CA PHE A 42 -13.48 9.37 1.22
C PHE A 42 -13.21 10.66 1.99
N ILE A 43 -13.07 10.56 3.31
CA ILE A 43 -12.70 11.68 4.18
C ILE A 43 -11.18 11.89 4.27
N ILE A 44 -10.38 11.07 3.58
CA ILE A 44 -8.92 11.22 3.54
C ILE A 44 -8.55 12.60 2.99
N THR A 45 -7.57 13.25 3.61
CA THR A 45 -7.00 14.50 3.09
C THR A 45 -5.98 14.23 1.99
N ASP A 46 -5.72 15.21 1.13
CA ASP A 46 -4.68 15.10 0.09
C ASP A 46 -3.31 14.72 0.67
N LYS A 47 -2.97 15.27 1.84
CA LYS A 47 -1.71 14.97 2.54
C LYS A 47 -1.63 13.51 3.02
N GLU A 48 -2.71 12.97 3.57
CA GLU A 48 -2.76 11.56 4.00
C GLU A 48 -2.75 10.61 2.80
N LEU A 49 -3.42 11.00 1.71
CA LEU A 49 -3.40 10.25 0.45
C LEU A 49 -1.99 10.23 -0.15
N ASP A 50 -1.31 11.37 -0.19
CA ASP A 50 0.08 11.49 -0.64
C ASP A 50 1.00 10.63 0.22
N GLN A 51 0.84 10.66 1.55
CA GLN A 51 1.59 9.79 2.46
C GLN A 51 1.38 8.31 2.14
N LEU A 52 0.12 7.88 1.93
CA LEU A 52 -0.22 6.51 1.55
C LEU A 52 0.46 6.10 0.25
N ILE A 53 0.33 6.92 -0.79
CA ILE A 53 0.90 6.65 -2.12
C ILE A 53 2.43 6.58 -2.04
N MET A 54 3.07 7.57 -1.42
CA MET A 54 4.54 7.62 -1.32
C MET A 54 5.11 6.44 -0.54
N ALA A 55 4.49 6.07 0.59
CA ALA A 55 4.92 4.92 1.38
C ALA A 55 4.81 3.62 0.56
N VAL A 56 3.71 3.44 -0.17
CA VAL A 56 3.50 2.26 -1.01
C VAL A 56 4.51 2.18 -2.15
N VAL A 57 4.68 3.27 -2.90
CA VAL A 57 5.61 3.32 -4.04
C VAL A 57 7.05 3.08 -3.58
N LYS A 58 7.46 3.72 -2.48
CA LYS A 58 8.82 3.57 -1.94
C LYS A 58 9.10 2.11 -1.59
N ILE A 59 8.27 1.51 -0.75
CA ILE A 59 8.47 0.14 -0.28
C ILE A 59 8.48 -0.85 -1.45
N VAL A 60 7.55 -0.70 -2.40
CA VAL A 60 7.50 -1.58 -3.59
C VAL A 60 8.72 -1.43 -4.49
N SER A 61 9.29 -0.23 -4.58
CA SER A 61 10.49 0.02 -5.40
C SER A 61 11.77 -0.54 -4.77
N GLU A 62 11.74 -0.82 -3.47
CA GLU A 62 12.86 -1.39 -2.70
C GLU A 62 12.75 -2.93 -2.53
N MET A 63 11.74 -3.56 -3.12
CA MET A 63 11.49 -5.02 -3.06
C MET A 63 12.37 -5.86 -3.99
#